data_AF-A0A972WFQ5-F1
#
_entry.id   AF-A0A972WFQ5-F1
#
_cell.length_a   1.000
_cell.length_b   1.000
_cell.length_c   1.000
_cell.angle_alpha   90.00
_cell.angle_beta   90.00
_cell.angle_gamma   90.00
#
_symmetry.space_group_name_H-M   'P 1'
#
loop_
_entity.id
_entity.type
_entity.pdbx_description
1 polymer ?
#
loop_
_entity_poly.entity_id
_entity_poly.type
_entity_poly.pdbx_seq_one_letter_code
_entity_poly.pdbx_strand_id
1 'polypeptide(L)'
;MSLLPDFRLETHFSKWEFHAKYHLTASDAESMTLRELLAMATPEEREEFEGLWLGYTETFGAPDLREAISRTYANRSANDVLCFAGASEGIFAANSVLLEKDSHA
;
A
#
# COMPACT_ATOMS: atom_id res chain seq x y z
N MET A 1 10.37 -10.98 -26.02
CA MET A 1 9.45 -10.48 -24.98
C MET A 1 8.36 -9.70 -25.67
N SER A 2 7.11 -10.15 -25.62
CA SER A 2 5.99 -9.27 -25.97
C SER A 2 5.96 -8.15 -24.94
N LEU A 3 5.91 -6.89 -25.37
CA LEU A 3 5.65 -5.80 -24.42
C LEU A 3 4.28 -6.01 -23.79
N LEU A 4 4.19 -5.77 -22.48
CA LEU A 4 2.90 -5.63 -21.82
C LEU A 4 2.16 -4.43 -22.42
N PRO A 5 0.83 -4.51 -22.59
CA PRO A 5 0.06 -3.36 -23.05
C PRO A 5 0.11 -2.23 -22.03
N ASP A 6 -0.18 -1.01 -22.48
CA ASP A 6 -0.28 0.15 -21.60
C ASP A 6 -1.32 -0.08 -20.50
N PHE A 7 -0.98 0.37 -19.29
CA PHE A 7 -1.98 0.54 -18.25
C PHE A 7 -2.82 1.77 -18.57
N ARG A 8 -3.91 1.55 -19.30
CA ARG A 8 -4.78 2.61 -19.86
C ARG A 8 -5.25 3.65 -18.84
N LEU A 9 -5.47 3.25 -17.58
CA LEU A 9 -5.87 4.16 -16.51
C LEU A 9 -4.74 5.14 -16.16
N GLU A 10 -3.52 4.64 -15.97
CA GLU A 10 -2.33 5.46 -15.74
C GLU A 10 -2.03 6.37 -16.94
N THR A 11 -2.18 5.87 -18.17
CA THR A 11 -2.05 6.70 -19.38
C THR A 11 -3.09 7.83 -19.39
N HIS A 12 -4.31 7.58 -18.91
CA HIS A 12 -5.33 8.61 -18.79
C HIS A 12 -4.97 9.65 -17.71
N PHE A 13 -4.58 9.22 -16.52
CA PHE A 13 -4.25 10.11 -15.41
C PHE A 13 -2.99 10.93 -15.67
N SER A 14 -1.95 10.35 -16.28
CA SER A 14 -0.75 11.10 -16.67
C SER A 14 -1.04 12.35 -17.52
N LYS A 15 -2.16 12.35 -18.25
CA LYS A 15 -2.64 13.51 -19.02
C LYS A 15 -3.51 14.44 -18.19
N TRP A 16 -4.39 13.93 -17.34
CA TRP A 16 -5.52 14.70 -16.80
C TRP A 16 -5.47 15.00 -15.30
N GLU A 17 -4.70 14.23 -14.53
CA GLU A 17 -4.70 14.26 -13.05
C GLU A 17 -4.46 15.67 -12.48
N PHE A 18 -3.51 16.41 -13.03
CA PHE A 18 -3.21 17.78 -12.60
C PHE A 18 -3.69 18.87 -13.57
N HIS A 19 -4.50 18.49 -14.57
CA HIS A 19 -5.06 19.42 -15.56
C HIS A 19 -6.57 19.64 -15.37
N ALA A 20 -7.28 18.64 -14.83
CA ALA A 20 -8.71 18.73 -14.61
C ALA A 20 -9.03 19.73 -13.47
N LYS A 21 -9.91 20.70 -13.75
CA LYS A 21 -10.37 21.65 -12.72
C LYS A 21 -11.16 20.96 -11.60
N TYR A 22 -11.90 19.91 -11.93
CA TYR A 22 -12.68 19.11 -11.00
C TYR A 22 -12.30 17.64 -11.19
N HIS A 23 -11.48 17.11 -10.29
CA HIS A 23 -11.00 15.74 -10.36
C HIS A 23 -11.99 14.78 -9.68
N LEU A 24 -12.99 14.31 -10.42
CA LEU A 24 -14.06 13.43 -9.90
C LEU A 24 -13.88 11.94 -10.23
N THR A 25 -12.68 11.57 -10.69
CA THR A 25 -12.40 10.21 -11.18
C THR A 25 -11.42 9.42 -10.32
N ALA A 26 -10.84 10.04 -9.28
CA ALA A 26 -9.95 9.35 -8.37
C ALA A 26 -10.72 8.35 -7.51
N SER A 27 -10.09 7.22 -7.19
CA SER A 27 -10.62 6.19 -6.29
C SER A 27 -9.87 6.11 -4.96
N ASP A 28 -8.87 6.97 -4.76
CA ASP A 28 -8.12 7.04 -3.52
C ASP A 28 -8.92 7.77 -2.42
N ALA A 29 -8.41 7.67 -1.19
CA ALA A 29 -8.97 8.43 -0.08
C ALA A 29 -8.51 9.90 -0.15
N GLU A 30 -9.26 10.78 0.49
CA GLU A 30 -8.86 12.18 0.64
C GLU A 30 -7.47 12.27 1.30
N SER A 31 -6.56 12.98 0.65
CA SER A 31 -5.21 13.21 1.16
C SER A 31 -5.24 14.09 2.41
N MET A 32 -4.39 13.77 3.38
CA MET A 32 -4.20 14.55 4.60
C MET A 32 -2.73 14.91 4.78
N THR A 33 -2.47 16.02 5.46
CA THR A 33 -1.11 16.39 5.85
C THR A 33 -0.61 15.45 6.95
N LEU A 34 0.71 15.28 7.02
CA LEU A 34 1.34 14.55 8.13
C LEU A 34 0.96 15.14 9.50
N ARG A 35 0.78 16.46 9.58
CA ARG A 35 0.36 17.14 10.81
C ARG A 35 -1.04 16.72 11.24
N GLU A 36 -2.00 16.65 10.31
CA GLU A 36 -3.37 16.22 10.60
C GLU A 36 -3.39 14.76 11.04
N LEU A 37 -2.60 13.90 10.41
CA LEU A 37 -2.46 12.50 10.81
C LEU A 37 -1.88 12.37 12.24
N LEU A 38 -0.75 13.02 12.51
CA LEU A 38 -0.10 12.96 13.83
C LEU A 38 -0.89 13.65 14.94
N ALA A 39 -1.87 14.51 14.61
CA ALA A 39 -2.79 15.07 15.60
C ALA A 39 -3.77 14.02 16.16
N MET A 40 -3.92 12.87 15.49
CA MET A 40 -4.73 11.74 15.95
C MET A 40 -3.94 10.74 16.82
N ALA A 41 -2.62 10.87 16.87
CA ALA A 41 -1.72 9.98 17.60
C ALA A 41 -1.66 10.32 19.10
N THR A 42 -1.30 9.34 19.93
CA THR A 42 -0.92 9.59 21.32
C THR A 42 0.41 10.36 21.40
N PRO A 43 0.73 11.00 22.54
CA PRO A 43 2.04 11.62 22.74
C PRO A 43 3.21 10.65 22.52
N GLU A 44 3.04 9.40 22.93
CA GLU A 44 4.05 8.35 22.79
C GLU A 44 4.27 7.95 21.32
N GLU A 45 3.19 7.70 20.56
CA GLU A 45 3.24 7.37 19.13
C GLU A 45 3.89 8.51 18.32
N ARG A 46 3.66 9.75 18.74
CA ARG A 46 4.26 10.92 18.10
C ARG A 46 5.77 10.99 18.34
N GLU A 47 6.22 10.76 19.57
CA GLU A 47 7.65 10.71 19.89
C GLU A 47 8.34 9.58 19.13
N GLU A 48 7.70 8.41 19.03
CA GLU A 48 8.20 7.28 18.23
C GLU A 48 8.36 7.64 16.74
N PHE A 49 7.38 8.36 16.17
CA PHE A 49 7.47 8.86 14.80
C PHE A 49 8.61 9.87 14.61
N GLU A 50 8.77 10.83 15.53
CA GLU A 50 9.83 11.84 15.48
C GLU A 50 11.22 11.23 15.69
N GLY A 51 11.31 10.12 16.45
CA GLY A 51 12.51 9.33 16.69
C GLY A 51 12.77 8.20 15.68
N LEU A 52 12.00 8.10 14.60
CA LEU A 52 12.03 6.97 13.68
C LEU A 52 13.44 6.74 13.08
N TRP A 53 13.95 5.52 13.24
CA TRP A 53 15.18 5.08 12.59
C TRP A 53 14.93 4.69 11.13
N LEU A 54 15.55 5.41 10.19
CA LEU A 54 15.43 5.16 8.75
C LEU A 54 16.34 4.01 8.27
N GLY A 55 16.15 2.83 8.85
CA GLY A 55 16.82 1.59 8.48
C GLY A 55 15.86 0.54 7.91
N TYR A 56 16.39 -0.65 7.61
CA TYR A 56 15.57 -1.79 7.22
C TYR A 56 14.70 -2.27 8.39
N THR A 57 13.45 -2.60 8.10
CA THR A 57 12.57 -3.37 8.98
C THR A 57 12.74 -4.88 8.72
N GLU A 58 11.96 -5.72 9.40
CA GLU A 58 11.96 -7.16 9.18
C GLU A 58 11.45 -7.54 7.79
N THR A 59 11.91 -8.67 7.25
CA THR A 59 11.60 -9.16 5.90
C THR A 59 10.11 -9.20 5.57
N PHE A 60 9.27 -9.54 6.55
CA PHE A 60 7.82 -9.68 6.33
C PHE A 60 7.02 -8.41 6.68
N GLY A 61 7.69 -7.37 7.16
CA GLY A 61 7.07 -6.17 7.74
C GLY A 61 7.27 -6.07 9.25
N ALA A 62 7.19 -4.86 9.77
CA ALA A 62 7.34 -4.58 11.20
C ALA A 62 6.33 -5.41 12.05
N PRO A 63 6.74 -6.05 13.15
CA PRO A 63 5.86 -6.95 13.92
C PRO A 63 4.57 -6.30 14.42
N ASP A 64 4.67 -5.08 14.94
CA ASP A 64 3.57 -4.25 15.42
C ASP A 64 2.58 -3.88 14.30
N LEU A 65 3.09 -3.52 13.12
CA LEU A 65 2.29 -3.25 11.93
C LEU A 65 1.52 -4.49 11.47
N ARG A 66 2.18 -5.65 11.41
CA ARG A 66 1.54 -6.92 11.00
C ARG A 66 0.42 -7.31 11.97
N GLU A 67 0.65 -7.13 13.26
CA GLU A 67 -0.37 -7.35 14.30
C GLU A 67 -1.56 -6.39 14.12
N ALA A 68 -1.29 -5.10 13.94
CA ALA A 68 -2.32 -4.08 13.71
C ALA A 68 -3.18 -4.39 12.46
N ILE A 69 -2.55 -4.77 11.35
CA ILE A 69 -3.25 -5.18 10.12
C ILE A 69 -4.12 -6.41 10.37
N SER A 70 -3.60 -7.44 11.06
CA SER A 70 -4.33 -8.69 11.27
C SER A 70 -5.67 -8.48 12.00
N ARG A 71 -5.73 -7.51 12.92
CA ARG A 71 -6.94 -7.14 13.67
C ARG A 71 -8.05 -6.52 12.82
N THR A 72 -7.73 -6.07 11.60
CA THR A 72 -8.72 -5.57 10.65
C THR A 72 -9.45 -6.69 9.91
N TYR A 73 -8.97 -7.95 10.02
CA TYR A 73 -9.54 -9.12 9.36
C TYR A 73 -10.08 -10.13 10.38
N ALA A 74 -11.22 -10.76 10.06
CA ALA A 74 -11.77 -11.83 10.89
C ALA A 74 -10.90 -13.10 10.79
N ASN A 75 -10.60 -13.71 11.94
CA ASN A 75 -9.90 -15.00 12.04
C ASN A 75 -8.54 -15.06 11.32
N ARG A 76 -7.79 -13.95 11.28
CA ARG A 76 -6.41 -13.89 10.79
C ARG A 76 -5.47 -13.53 11.93
N SER A 77 -4.20 -13.94 11.80
CA SER A 77 -3.11 -13.61 12.71
C SER A 77 -2.02 -12.82 11.98
N ALA A 78 -1.10 -12.20 12.71
CA ALA A 78 0.06 -11.53 12.11
C ALA A 78 0.90 -12.47 11.21
N ASN A 79 0.90 -13.78 11.48
CA ASN A 79 1.58 -14.78 10.65
C ASN A 79 0.97 -14.92 9.24
N ASP A 80 -0.29 -14.51 9.07
CA ASP A 80 -0.98 -14.50 7.78
C ASP A 80 -0.74 -13.19 6.99
N VAL A 81 0.02 -12.24 7.54
CA VAL A 81 0.27 -10.91 6.97
C VAL A 81 1.70 -10.78 6.46
N LEU A 82 1.83 -10.31 5.21
CA LEU A 82 3.08 -9.91 4.58
C LEU A 82 2.94 -8.47 4.07
N CYS A 83 3.83 -7.59 4.49
CA CYS A 83 3.83 -6.18 4.08
C CYS A 83 4.59 -5.95 2.77
N PHE A 84 4.09 -5.04 1.95
CA PHE A 84 4.64 -4.65 0.66
C PHE A 84 4.60 -3.11 0.49
N ALA A 85 5.36 -2.58 -0.46
CA ALA A 85 5.31 -1.21 -0.94
C ALA A 85 4.03 -0.97 -1.76
N GLY A 86 2.91 -0.89 -1.05
CA GLY A 86 1.58 -0.72 -1.63
C GLY A 86 0.99 -2.00 -2.19
N ALA A 87 -0.32 -1.96 -2.49
CA ALA A 87 -1.08 -3.13 -2.95
C ALA A 87 -0.56 -3.70 -4.28
N SER A 88 -0.05 -2.85 -5.17
CA SER A 88 0.44 -3.25 -6.50
C SER A 88 1.62 -4.21 -6.43
N GLU A 89 2.57 -4.00 -5.51
CA GLU A 89 3.68 -4.94 -5.31
C GLU A 89 3.16 -6.30 -4.79
N GLY A 90 2.22 -6.29 -3.84
CA GLY A 90 1.60 -7.51 -3.33
C GLY A 90 0.88 -8.31 -4.41
N ILE A 91 0.11 -7.65 -5.27
CA ILE A 91 -0.58 -8.28 -6.42
C ILE A 91 0.44 -8.85 -7.41
N PHE A 92 1.47 -8.08 -7.74
CA PHE A 92 2.52 -8.52 -8.65
C PHE A 92 3.28 -9.75 -8.12
N ALA A 93 3.69 -9.71 -6.85
CA ALA A 93 4.37 -10.81 -6.19
C ALA A 93 3.48 -12.06 -6.11
N ALA A 94 2.23 -11.91 -5.68
CA ALA A 94 1.26 -13.00 -5.61
C ALA A 94 1.06 -13.67 -6.97
N ASN A 95 0.79 -12.89 -8.03
CA ASN A 95 0.60 -13.44 -9.37
C ASN A 95 1.87 -14.10 -9.91
N SER A 96 3.05 -13.61 -9.53
CA SER A 96 4.33 -14.16 -9.98
C SER A 96 4.71 -15.50 -9.31
N VAL A 97 4.15 -15.79 -8.13
CA VAL A 97 4.47 -17.03 -7.38
C VAL A 97 3.31 -18.02 -7.30
N LEU A 98 2.07 -17.57 -7.49
CA LEU A 98 0.88 -18.42 -7.41
C LEU A 98 0.43 -18.94 -8.79
N LEU A 99 0.69 -18.20 -9.87
CA LEU A 99 0.22 -18.55 -11.20
C LEU A 99 1.28 -19.31 -11.99
N GLU A 100 0.82 -20.36 -12.66
CA GLU A 100 1.58 -21.14 -13.62
C GLU A 100 1.03 -20.93 -15.03
N LYS A 101 1.78 -21.34 -16.05
CA LYS A 101 1.42 -21.16 -17.47
C LYS A 101 0.03 -21.72 -17.83
N ASP A 102 -0.40 -22.79 -17.17
CA ASP A 102 -1.65 -23.50 -17.39
C ASP A 102 -2.74 -23.17 -16.35
N SER A 103 -2.50 -22.18 -15.50
CA SER A 103 -3.52 -21.64 -14.61
C SER A 103 -4.70 -21.08 -15.42
N HIS A 104 -5.93 -21.29 -14.94
CA HIS A 104 -7.16 -20.80 -15.59
C HIS A 104 -7.37 -19.27 -15.46
N ALA A 105 -6.50 -18.59 -14.70
CA ALA A 105 -6.62 -17.17 -14.35
C ALA A 105 -6.27 -16.22 -15.50
#